data_AF-A0A939DR07-F1
#
_entry.id   AF-A0A939DR07-F1
#
_cell.length_a   1.000
_cell.length_b   1.000
_cell.length_c   1.000
_cell.angle_alpha   90.00
_cell.angle_beta   90.00
_cell.angle_gamma   90.00
#
_symmetry.space_group_name_H-M   'P 1'
#
loop_
_entity.id
_entity.type
_entity.pdbx_description
1 polymer ?
#
loop_
_entity_poly.entity_id
_entity_poly.type
_entity_poly.pdbx_seq_one_letter_code
_entity_poly.pdbx_strand_id
1 'polypeptide(L)'
;MLKIKSYPHFFYPLLLLALISGLTSGLLLIPTMLEFKLDTPVDWRLSGSLQVPVLFTHALAGWVLSLLVGALWQTHMRNNWRRARHRLSGTINALTLVLLGATALGLYYAGSSELQVATALLHTGLGILLILTFSVHALFRR
;
A
#
# COMPACT_ATOMS: atom_id res chain seq x y z
N MET A 1 5.53 -11.38 20.48
CA MET A 1 5.77 -11.23 19.03
C MET A 1 4.80 -12.13 18.26
N LEU A 2 3.91 -11.57 17.45
CA LEU A 2 2.97 -12.33 16.62
C LEU A 2 3.76 -13.13 15.56
N LYS A 3 3.87 -14.45 15.75
CA LYS A 3 4.54 -15.36 14.80
C LYS A 3 3.54 -15.81 13.75
N ILE A 4 3.84 -15.58 12.47
CA ILE A 4 3.18 -16.33 11.39
C ILE A 4 3.89 -17.69 11.34
N LYS A 5 3.15 -18.78 11.60
CA LYS A 5 3.70 -20.14 11.48
C LYS A 5 4.28 -20.31 10.07
N SER A 6 5.47 -20.90 9.99
CA SER A 6 6.24 -21.14 8.75
C SER A 6 7.08 -19.99 8.18
N TYR A 7 7.23 -18.86 8.90
CA TYR A 7 8.16 -17.80 8.50
C TYR A 7 9.27 -17.52 9.54
N PRO A 8 10.41 -16.96 9.11
CA PRO A 8 11.41 -16.41 10.02
C PRO A 8 10.81 -15.37 10.97
N HIS A 9 11.40 -15.23 12.16
CA HIS A 9 10.90 -14.32 13.21
C HIS A 9 10.84 -12.84 12.78
N PHE A 10 11.70 -12.43 11.85
CA PHE A 10 11.73 -11.07 11.31
C PHE A 10 10.67 -10.78 10.24
N PHE A 11 9.97 -11.80 9.73
CA PHE A 11 9.05 -11.62 8.60
C PHE A 11 7.88 -10.69 8.94
N TYR A 12 7.20 -10.96 10.06
CA TYR A 12 6.06 -10.16 10.49
C TYR A 12 6.43 -8.69 10.83
N PRO A 13 7.49 -8.39 11.60
CA PRO A 13 7.88 -7.01 11.83
C PRO A 13 8.34 -6.31 10.53
N LEU A 14 9.01 -7.01 9.61
CA LEU A 14 9.36 -6.44 8.30
C LEU A 14 8.13 -6.10 7.46
N LEU A 15 7.11 -6.97 7.45
CA LEU A 15 5.82 -6.71 6.80
C LEU A 15 5.14 -5.46 7.37
N LEU A 16 5.07 -5.36 8.70
CA LEU A 16 4.48 -4.19 9.35
C LEU A 16 5.28 -2.92 9.09
N LEU A 17 6.61 -3.00 9.12
CA LEU A 17 7.48 -1.87 8.81
C LEU A 17 7.25 -1.39 7.37
N ALA A 18 7.28 -2.28 6.39
CA ALA A 18 7.04 -1.93 4.99
C ALA A 18 5.63 -1.33 4.82
N LEU A 19 4.61 -1.89 5.47
CA LEU A 19 3.24 -1.38 5.42
C LEU A 19 3.14 0.03 6.03
N ILE A 20 3.64 0.22 7.25
CA ILE A 20 3.57 1.50 7.95
C ILE A 20 4.39 2.55 7.20
N SER A 21 5.61 2.23 6.76
CA SER A 21 6.45 3.13 5.96
C SER A 21 5.77 3.53 4.65
N GLY A 22 5.18 2.59 3.92
CA GLY A 22 4.48 2.88 2.67
C GLY A 22 3.24 3.76 2.87
N LEU A 23 2.43 3.47 3.88
CA LEU A 23 1.21 4.23 4.17
C LEU A 23 1.52 5.65 4.69
N THR A 24 2.45 5.78 5.63
CA THR A 24 2.82 7.09 6.19
C THR A 24 3.48 7.98 5.14
N SER A 25 4.43 7.46 4.37
CA SER A 25 5.02 8.21 3.25
C SER A 25 3.99 8.57 2.17
N GLY A 26 3.03 7.69 1.87
CA GLY A 26 1.95 7.97 0.93
C GLY A 26 1.05 9.11 1.40
N LEU A 27 0.65 9.11 2.68
CA LEU A 27 -0.14 10.19 3.28
C LEU A 27 0.60 11.54 3.22
N LEU A 28 1.90 11.55 3.50
CA LEU A 28 2.72 12.77 3.42
C LEU A 28 2.84 13.33 2.01
N LEU A 29 2.68 12.49 0.97
CA LEU A 29 2.72 12.90 -0.44
C LEU A 29 1.38 13.38 -0.98
N ILE A 30 0.27 13.23 -0.24
CA ILE A 30 -1.06 13.67 -0.69
C ILE A 30 -1.08 15.17 -1.02
N PRO A 31 -0.60 16.09 -0.16
CA PRO A 31 -0.64 17.52 -0.49
C PRO A 31 0.13 17.87 -1.76
N THR A 32 1.28 17.21 -1.98
CA THR A 32 2.08 17.34 -3.20
C THR A 32 1.30 16.86 -4.43
N MET A 33 0.58 15.75 -4.32
CA MET A 33 -0.28 15.25 -5.39
C MET A 33 -1.44 16.21 -5.68
N LEU A 34 -2.10 16.74 -4.65
CA LEU A 34 -3.20 17.71 -4.81
C LEU A 34 -2.73 18.97 -5.55
N GLU A 35 -1.59 19.53 -5.18
CA GLU A 35 -1.04 20.73 -5.79
C GLU A 35 -0.59 20.49 -7.25
N PHE A 36 0.16 19.41 -7.51
CA PHE A 36 0.78 19.21 -8.83
C PHE A 36 -0.04 18.39 -9.83
N LYS A 37 -1.02 17.59 -9.38
CA LYS A 37 -1.87 16.78 -10.27
C LYS A 37 -3.30 17.31 -10.38
N LEU A 38 -3.81 18.00 -9.35
CA LEU A 38 -5.18 18.51 -9.34
C LEU A 38 -5.25 20.04 -9.34
N ASP A 39 -4.11 20.73 -9.44
CA ASP A 39 -4.00 22.19 -9.36
C ASP A 39 -4.74 22.78 -8.14
N THR A 40 -4.84 21.99 -7.06
CA THR A 40 -5.54 22.38 -5.84
C THR A 40 -4.54 23.05 -4.91
N PRO A 41 -4.70 24.35 -4.58
CA PRO A 41 -3.80 25.02 -3.65
C PRO A 41 -3.87 24.36 -2.28
N VAL A 42 -2.71 24.12 -1.67
CA VAL A 42 -2.58 23.54 -0.34
C VAL A 42 -1.75 24.46 0.55
N ASP A 43 -2.15 24.59 1.82
CA ASP A 43 -1.44 25.46 2.78
C ASP A 43 -0.10 24.88 3.23
N TRP A 44 0.09 23.57 3.04
CA TRP A 44 1.28 22.86 3.48
C TRP A 44 1.62 21.69 2.56
N ARG A 45 2.91 21.51 2.28
CA ARG A 45 3.48 20.30 1.69
C ARG A 45 4.92 20.11 2.14
N LEU A 46 5.48 18.94 1.85
CA LEU A 46 6.90 18.67 2.04
C LEU A 46 7.75 19.65 1.22
N SER A 47 8.86 20.09 1.82
CA SER A 47 9.92 20.78 1.09
C SER A 47 10.54 19.85 0.05
N GLY A 48 11.13 20.40 -1.01
CA GLY A 48 11.77 19.59 -2.05
C GLY A 48 12.85 18.64 -1.50
N SER A 49 13.59 19.07 -0.47
CA SER A 49 14.61 18.24 0.19
C SER A 49 14.05 17.02 0.94
N LEU A 50 12.82 17.10 1.47
CA LEU A 50 12.15 15.99 2.15
C LEU A 50 11.27 15.17 1.20
N GLN A 51 10.76 15.78 0.14
CA GLN A 51 9.89 15.10 -0.82
C GLN A 51 10.61 13.93 -1.50
N VAL A 52 11.87 14.11 -1.93
CA VAL A 52 12.66 13.07 -2.60
C VAL A 52 12.86 11.82 -1.72
N PRO A 53 13.39 11.91 -0.49
CA PRO A 53 13.56 10.74 0.36
C PRO A 53 12.23 10.10 0.78
N VAL A 54 11.16 10.89 0.96
CA VAL A 54 9.82 10.34 1.25
C VAL A 54 9.27 9.56 0.06
N LEU A 55 9.41 10.08 -1.15
CA LEU A 55 9.00 9.38 -2.38
C LEU A 55 9.81 8.10 -2.59
N PHE A 56 11.12 8.14 -2.38
CA PHE A 56 11.97 6.95 -2.44
C PHE A 56 11.53 5.89 -1.43
N THR A 57 11.28 6.30 -0.18
CA THR A 57 10.81 5.41 0.89
C THR A 57 9.46 4.79 0.53
N HIS A 58 8.55 5.58 -0.03
CA HIS A 58 7.24 5.12 -0.48
C HIS A 58 7.36 4.03 -1.56
N ALA A 59 8.15 4.31 -2.59
CA ALA A 59 8.38 3.36 -3.68
C ALA A 59 9.05 2.07 -3.18
N LEU A 60 10.11 2.19 -2.38
CA LEU A 60 10.82 1.04 -1.80
C LEU A 60 9.91 0.18 -0.93
N ALA A 61 9.11 0.81 -0.06
CA ALA A 61 8.14 0.11 0.77
C ALA A 61 7.10 -0.65 -0.07
N GLY A 62 6.62 -0.04 -1.17
CA GLY A 62 5.73 -0.69 -2.13
C GLY A 62 6.35 -1.96 -2.74
N TRP A 63 7.59 -1.87 -3.23
CA TRP A 63 8.32 -3.03 -3.78
C TRP A 63 8.51 -4.14 -2.75
N VAL A 64 8.95 -3.79 -1.54
CA VAL A 64 9.13 -4.75 -0.45
C VAL A 64 7.80 -5.42 -0.08
N LEU A 65 6.71 -4.65 0.00
CA LEU A 65 5.37 -5.19 0.24
C LEU A 65 4.95 -6.18 -0.83
N SER A 66 5.15 -5.89 -2.12
CA SER A 66 4.81 -6.80 -3.21
C SER A 66 5.52 -8.15 -3.07
N LEU A 67 6.81 -8.15 -2.71
CA LEU A 67 7.58 -9.38 -2.48
C LEU A 67 7.05 -10.16 -1.27
N LEU A 68 6.81 -9.48 -0.15
CA LEU A 68 6.31 -10.11 1.07
C LEU A 68 4.90 -10.67 0.92
N VAL A 69 4.03 -9.98 0.19
CA VAL A 69 2.67 -10.45 -0.13
C VAL A 69 2.73 -11.69 -1.03
N GLY A 70 3.63 -11.71 -2.01
CA GLY A 70 3.91 -12.91 -2.81
C GLY A 70 4.33 -14.09 -1.94
N ALA A 71 5.20 -13.87 -0.94
CA ALA A 71 5.58 -14.90 0.01
C ALA A 71 4.36 -15.41 0.81
N LEU A 72 3.51 -14.51 1.34
CA LEU A 72 2.30 -14.83 2.11
C LEU A 72 1.30 -15.76 1.41
N TRP A 73 1.36 -15.86 0.08
CA TRP A 73 0.39 -16.59 -0.73
C TRP A 73 0.15 -18.02 -0.24
N GLN A 74 1.19 -18.85 -0.12
CA GLN A 74 1.00 -20.28 0.14
C GLN A 74 0.55 -20.58 1.57
N THR A 75 1.19 -19.97 2.56
CA THR A 75 1.02 -20.35 3.98
C THR A 75 -0.04 -19.53 4.71
N HIS A 76 -0.30 -18.30 4.28
CA HIS A 76 -1.32 -17.43 4.88
C HIS A 76 -2.58 -17.37 4.03
N MET A 77 -2.49 -16.91 2.78
CA MET A 77 -3.68 -16.64 1.96
C MET A 77 -4.37 -17.94 1.53
N ARG A 78 -3.69 -18.79 0.76
CA ARG A 78 -4.23 -20.04 0.19
C ARG A 78 -4.71 -20.99 1.28
N ASN A 79 -3.95 -21.14 2.37
CA ASN A 79 -4.32 -22.02 3.47
C ASN A 79 -5.58 -21.56 4.21
N ASN A 80 -5.71 -20.26 4.54
CA ASN A 80 -6.92 -19.76 5.19
C ASN A 80 -8.13 -19.75 4.26
N TRP A 81 -7.94 -19.46 2.96
CA TRP A 81 -9.00 -19.55 1.98
C TRP A 81 -9.56 -20.97 1.82
N ARG A 82 -8.69 -21.98 1.79
CA ARG A 82 -9.10 -23.40 1.79
C ARG A 82 -9.89 -23.80 3.04
N ARG A 83 -9.61 -23.14 4.17
CA ARG A 83 -10.31 -23.35 5.45
C ARG A 83 -11.52 -22.43 5.62
N ALA A 84 -11.91 -21.68 4.58
CA ALA A 84 -12.99 -20.70 4.60
C ALA A 84 -12.86 -19.60 5.68
N ARG A 85 -11.64 -19.31 6.15
CA ARG A 85 -11.39 -18.27 7.17
C ARG A 85 -10.89 -16.98 6.53
N HIS A 86 -11.40 -15.85 7.00
CA HIS A 86 -11.02 -14.49 6.58
C HIS A 86 -10.91 -14.30 5.06
N ARG A 87 -11.73 -15.02 4.29
CA ARG A 87 -11.68 -14.97 2.83
C ARG A 87 -11.96 -13.57 2.31
N LEU A 88 -13.05 -12.96 2.76
CA LEU A 88 -13.46 -11.64 2.28
C LEU A 88 -12.41 -10.58 2.60
N SER A 89 -12.02 -10.43 3.88
CA SER A 89 -11.05 -9.40 4.27
C SER A 89 -9.66 -9.64 3.67
N GLY A 90 -9.23 -10.90 3.55
CA GLY A 90 -7.97 -11.25 2.88
C GLY A 90 -8.00 -10.98 1.37
N THR A 91 -9.11 -11.29 0.70
CA THR A 91 -9.29 -11.01 -0.73
C THR A 91 -9.34 -9.52 -1.01
N ILE A 92 -10.06 -8.73 -0.20
CA ILE A 92 -10.10 -7.27 -0.34
C ILE A 92 -8.67 -6.70 -0.24
N ASN A 93 -7.93 -7.02 0.82
CA ASN A 93 -6.55 -6.55 0.97
C ASN A 93 -5.64 -6.96 -0.20
N ALA A 94 -5.74 -8.22 -0.65
CA ALA A 94 -4.94 -8.71 -1.77
C ALA A 94 -5.24 -7.97 -3.08
N LEU A 95 -6.52 -7.76 -3.39
CA LEU A 95 -6.93 -7.01 -4.58
C LEU A 95 -6.49 -5.55 -4.48
N THR A 96 -6.68 -4.91 -3.32
CA THR A 96 -6.24 -3.53 -3.09
C THR A 96 -4.74 -3.38 -3.32
N LEU A 97 -3.92 -4.31 -2.82
CA LEU A 97 -2.47 -4.30 -3.03
C LEU A 97 -2.07 -4.49 -4.50
N VAL A 98 -2.75 -5.37 -5.24
CA VAL A 98 -2.53 -5.53 -6.69
C VAL A 98 -2.91 -4.26 -7.44
N LEU A 99 -4.05 -3.66 -7.12
CA LEU A 99 -4.50 -2.42 -7.76
C LEU A 99 -3.60 -1.23 -7.40
N LEU A 100 -3.05 -1.17 -6.19
CA LEU A 100 -2.03 -0.19 -5.81
C LEU A 100 -0.77 -0.34 -6.69
N GLY A 101 -0.29 -1.56 -6.89
CA GLY A 101 0.83 -1.81 -7.80
C GLY A 101 0.53 -1.39 -9.25
N ALA A 102 -0.65 -1.73 -9.77
CA ALA A 102 -1.06 -1.37 -11.12
C ALA A 102 -1.20 0.15 -11.30
N THR A 103 -1.82 0.84 -10.34
CA THR A 103 -1.97 2.31 -10.38
C THR A 103 -0.63 3.04 -10.20
N ALA A 104 0.33 2.46 -9.47
CA ALA A 104 1.69 2.98 -9.40
C ALA A 104 2.38 2.98 -10.77
N LEU A 105 2.18 1.93 -11.59
CA LEU A 105 2.66 1.94 -12.98
C LEU A 105 1.98 3.03 -13.80
N GLY A 106 0.68 3.22 -13.61
CA GLY A 106 -0.08 4.31 -14.23
C GLY A 106 0.48 5.70 -13.92
N LEU A 107 0.89 5.94 -12.68
CA LEU A 107 1.51 7.21 -12.27
C LEU A 107 2.79 7.55 -13.05
N TYR A 108 3.59 6.55 -13.43
CA TYR A 108 4.87 6.74 -14.13
C TYR A 108 4.76 6.63 -15.66
N TYR A 109 3.87 5.77 -16.16
CA TYR A 109 3.88 5.35 -17.56
C TYR A 109 2.59 5.68 -18.33
N ALA A 110 1.58 6.30 -17.71
CA ALA A 110 0.39 6.72 -18.43
C ALA A 110 0.72 7.81 -19.45
N GLY A 111 0.27 7.61 -20.69
CA GLY A 111 0.57 8.47 -21.84
C GLY A 111 -0.27 9.76 -21.94
N SER A 112 -1.28 9.96 -21.07
CA SER A 112 -2.08 11.18 -21.04
C SER A 112 -2.17 11.76 -19.63
N SER A 113 -2.36 13.08 -19.55
CA SER A 113 -2.55 13.83 -18.30
C SER A 113 -3.76 13.30 -17.52
N GLU A 114 -4.87 13.05 -18.19
CA GLU A 114 -6.14 12.62 -17.58
C GLU A 114 -5.96 11.25 -16.92
N LEU A 115 -5.25 10.33 -17.59
CA LEU A 115 -4.99 9.01 -17.05
C LEU A 115 -4.00 9.06 -15.88
N GLN A 116 -3.01 9.95 -15.90
CA GLN A 116 -2.13 10.18 -14.75
C GLN A 116 -2.91 10.73 -13.54
N VAL A 117 -3.85 11.65 -13.75
CA VAL A 117 -4.71 12.19 -12.69
C VAL A 117 -5.64 11.10 -12.13
N ALA A 118 -6.30 10.35 -13.00
CA ALA A 118 -7.18 9.25 -12.58
C ALA A 118 -6.41 8.18 -11.79
N THR A 119 -5.22 7.79 -12.25
CA THR A 119 -4.38 6.81 -11.53
C THR A 119 -3.85 7.36 -10.21
N ALA A 120 -3.54 8.66 -10.11
CA ALA A 120 -3.18 9.30 -8.84
C ALA A 120 -4.32 9.28 -7.82
N LEU A 121 -5.54 9.65 -8.24
CA LEU A 121 -6.73 9.61 -7.40
C LEU A 121 -7.04 8.19 -6.93
N LEU A 122 -7.02 7.22 -7.86
CA LEU A 122 -7.23 5.81 -7.54
C LEU A 122 -6.17 5.27 -6.59
N HIS A 123 -4.88 5.54 -6.85
CA HIS A 123 -3.79 5.10 -5.99
C HIS A 123 -3.95 5.63 -4.56
N THR A 124 -4.30 6.92 -4.43
CA THR A 124 -4.54 7.57 -3.14
C THR A 124 -5.74 6.96 -2.42
N GLY A 125 -6.87 6.82 -3.11
CA GLY A 125 -8.09 6.23 -2.55
C GLY A 125 -7.90 4.77 -2.12
N LEU A 126 -7.19 3.97 -2.91
CA LEU A 126 -6.83 2.58 -2.59
C LEU A 126 -5.88 2.51 -1.39
N GLY A 127 -4.96 3.46 -1.26
CA GLY A 127 -4.06 3.56 -0.10
C GLY A 127 -4.83 3.78 1.19
N ILE A 128 -5.79 4.71 1.18
CA ILE A 128 -6.70 4.97 2.31
C ILE A 128 -7.56 3.74 2.61
N LEU A 129 -8.12 3.11 1.56
CA LEU A 129 -8.90 1.87 1.71
C LEU A 129 -8.06 0.78 2.39
N LEU A 130 -6.80 0.61 1.99
CA LEU A 130 -5.90 -0.38 2.59
C LEU A 130 -5.69 -0.15 4.08
N ILE A 131 -5.58 1.10 4.55
CA ILE A 131 -5.48 1.42 5.99
C ILE A 131 -6.68 0.83 6.74
N LEU A 132 -7.89 1.08 6.24
CA LEU A 132 -9.12 0.63 6.87
C LEU A 132 -9.25 -0.89 6.82
N THR A 133 -9.11 -1.49 5.63
CA THR A 133 -9.33 -2.93 5.43
C THR A 133 -8.25 -3.78 6.07
N PHE A 134 -7.00 -3.31 6.11
CA PHE A 134 -5.92 -3.99 6.83
C PHE A 134 -6.12 -3.89 8.33
N SER A 135 -6.51 -2.73 8.86
CA SER A 135 -6.78 -2.57 10.31
C SER A 135 -7.89 -3.51 10.77
N VAL A 136 -8.99 -3.59 10.02
CA VAL A 136 -10.08 -4.56 10.26
C VAL A 136 -9.55 -5.99 10.18
N HIS A 137 -8.82 -6.36 9.12
CA HIS A 137 -8.24 -7.70 8.99
C HIS A 137 -7.28 -8.06 10.14
N ALA A 138 -6.52 -7.08 10.64
CA ALA A 138 -5.57 -7.26 11.72
C ALA A 138 -6.22 -7.31 13.11
N LEU A 139 -7.36 -6.65 13.32
CA LEU A 139 -8.10 -6.66 14.58
C LEU A 139 -8.98 -7.91 14.72
N PHE A 140 -9.67 -8.31 13.65
CA PHE A 140 -10.65 -9.41 13.68
C PHE A 140 -10.03 -10.78 13.35
N ARG A 141 -8.81 -11.06 13.84
CA ARG A 141 -7.99 -12.27 13.61
C ARG A 141 -8.54 -13.60 14.18
N ARG A 142 -9.86 -13.75 14.35
CA ARG A 142 -10.47 -14.98 14.92
C ARG A 142 -10.57 -16.13 13.92
#